data_AF-A0A069A5T7-F1
#
_entry.id   AF-A0A069A5T7-F1
#
_cell.length_a   1.000
_cell.length_b   1.000
_cell.length_c   1.000
_cell.angle_alpha   90.00
_cell.angle_beta   90.00
_cell.angle_gamma   90.00
#
_symmetry.space_group_name_H-M   'P 1'
#
loop_
_entity.id
_entity.type
_entity.pdbx_description
1 polymer ?
#
loop_
_entity_poly.entity_id
_entity_poly.type
_entity_poly.pdbx_seq_one_letter_code
_entity_poly.pdbx_strand_id
1 'polypeptide(L)'
;MSENKLEKEMIDKKEVTEVKNVVDLLLSLDADKVKMPSITHTMFCKKLGIDVNFECKAIEPEFFDELQTSGLKIEKGSLKDLDNFKMKSNVILASCNLFKDDKLLKHFQSPTPKELLRRMLLAGEINELYDKICELNGYRDDNKKDKEIEEKIKN
;
A
#
# COMPACT_ATOMS: atom_id res chain seq x y z
N MET A 1 -16.52 34.29 53.58
CA MET A 1 -17.53 33.41 54.21
C MET A 1 -18.68 33.28 53.21
N SER A 2 -18.79 32.31 52.31
CA SER A 2 -18.06 31.07 51.98
C SER A 2 -18.40 30.80 50.51
N GLU A 3 -17.44 30.51 49.62
CA GLU A 3 -17.16 29.13 49.15
C GLU A 3 -18.45 28.29 49.04
N ASN A 4 -18.93 28.03 47.82
CA ASN A 4 -18.57 26.84 47.03
C ASN A 4 -18.97 25.53 47.73
N LYS A 5 -19.44 24.55 46.93
CA LYS A 5 -20.09 23.29 47.31
C LYS A 5 -21.60 23.46 47.57
N LEU A 6 -22.49 22.69 46.99
CA LEU A 6 -22.39 21.44 46.27
C LEU A 6 -23.27 21.61 45.03
N GLU A 7 -22.86 21.17 43.85
CA GLU A 7 -22.90 19.70 43.65
C GLU A 7 -24.28 19.16 44.09
N LYS A 8 -25.36 19.85 43.72
CA LYS A 8 -26.44 19.16 43.01
C LYS A 8 -26.13 19.29 41.53
N GLU A 9 -25.07 18.62 41.08
CA GLU A 9 -25.13 17.19 40.75
C GLU A 9 -26.32 16.99 39.82
N MET A 10 -26.03 17.02 38.52
CA MET A 10 -25.96 15.79 37.73
C MET A 10 -27.38 15.23 37.60
N ILE A 11 -28.05 15.50 36.48
CA ILE A 11 -28.34 14.54 35.40
C ILE A 11 -29.33 15.33 34.52
N ASP A 12 -29.17 15.67 33.24
CA ASP A 12 -28.38 15.10 32.17
C ASP A 12 -27.93 16.20 31.21
N LYS A 13 -26.63 16.51 31.23
CA LYS A 13 -25.91 16.83 30.00
C LYS A 13 -25.61 15.49 29.32
N LYS A 14 -26.39 15.09 28.31
CA LYS A 14 -25.99 14.02 27.38
C LYS A 14 -26.90 13.95 26.13
N GLU A 15 -26.88 14.98 25.30
CA GLU A 15 -26.87 14.73 23.85
C GLU A 15 -25.42 14.80 23.37
N VAL A 16 -24.64 13.87 23.91
CA VAL A 16 -23.53 13.32 23.16
C VAL A 16 -24.21 12.51 22.06
N THR A 17 -24.10 12.95 20.81
CA THR A 17 -24.48 12.15 19.65
C THR A 17 -23.62 10.89 19.70
N GLU A 18 -24.14 9.89 20.39
CA GLU A 18 -23.65 8.54 20.47
C GLU A 18 -23.49 8.08 19.02
N VAL A 19 -22.27 7.75 18.61
CA VAL A 19 -22.03 7.10 17.33
C VAL A 19 -22.71 5.73 17.43
N LYS A 20 -23.98 5.68 17.06
CA LYS A 20 -24.82 4.49 17.10
C LYS A 20 -24.30 3.53 16.03
N ASN A 21 -23.42 2.62 16.43
CA ASN A 21 -22.92 1.54 15.58
C ASN A 21 -22.04 2.00 14.39
N VAL A 22 -21.08 1.16 14.02
CA VAL A 22 -20.22 1.29 12.84
C VAL A 22 -21.03 1.50 11.55
N VAL A 23 -22.22 0.90 11.46
CA VAL A 23 -23.10 1.06 10.29
C VAL A 23 -23.53 2.52 10.09
N ASP A 24 -23.97 3.23 11.13
CA ASP A 24 -24.41 4.64 10.98
C ASP A 24 -23.21 5.55 10.66
N LEU A 25 -22.02 5.22 11.18
CA LEU A 25 -20.77 5.91 10.80
C LEU A 25 -20.47 5.73 9.31
N LEU A 26 -20.54 4.50 8.79
CA LEU A 26 -20.27 4.23 7.38
C LEU A 26 -21.34 4.84 6.46
N LEU A 27 -22.62 4.83 6.86
CA LEU A 27 -23.70 5.48 6.13
C LEU A 27 -23.60 7.01 6.13
N SER A 28 -22.90 7.60 7.10
CA SER A 28 -22.61 9.04 7.13
C SER A 28 -21.51 9.48 6.17
N LEU A 29 -20.77 8.53 5.59
CA LEU A 29 -19.73 8.81 4.60
C LEU A 29 -20.34 8.88 3.21
N ASP A 30 -19.98 9.92 2.45
CA ASP A 30 -20.37 9.99 1.04
C ASP A 30 -19.65 8.89 0.25
N ALA A 31 -20.42 8.02 -0.43
CA ALA A 31 -19.89 6.95 -1.26
C ALA A 31 -18.91 7.48 -2.33
N ASP A 32 -19.16 8.69 -2.86
CA ASP A 32 -18.31 9.35 -3.86
C ASP A 32 -16.96 9.84 -3.32
N LYS A 33 -16.78 9.85 -1.99
CA LYS A 33 -15.50 10.20 -1.35
C LYS A 33 -14.57 9.00 -1.19
N VAL A 34 -15.03 7.78 -1.45
CA VAL A 34 -14.17 6.59 -1.47
C VAL A 34 -13.21 6.70 -2.65
N LYS A 35 -11.93 6.93 -2.37
CA LYS A 35 -10.89 7.09 -3.38
C LYS A 35 -9.73 6.15 -3.11
N MET A 36 -9.12 5.68 -4.20
CA MET A 36 -7.88 4.93 -4.10
C MET A 36 -6.73 5.83 -3.67
N PRO A 37 -5.96 5.44 -2.64
CA PRO A 37 -4.80 6.20 -2.24
C PRO A 37 -3.70 6.13 -3.30
N SER A 38 -2.91 7.19 -3.39
CA SER A 38 -1.75 7.29 -4.28
C SER A 38 -0.58 7.90 -3.53
N ILE A 39 0.64 7.45 -3.80
CA ILE A 39 1.86 7.93 -3.16
C ILE A 39 2.91 8.23 -4.22
N THR A 40 3.85 9.10 -3.87
CA THR A 40 5.13 9.22 -4.57
C THR A 40 6.20 8.60 -3.69
N HIS A 41 6.83 7.52 -4.16
CA HIS A 41 7.93 6.86 -3.48
C HIS A 41 9.26 7.25 -4.13
N THR A 42 10.16 7.84 -3.36
CA THR A 42 11.51 8.20 -3.83
C THR A 42 12.50 7.16 -3.38
N MET A 43 13.29 6.63 -4.31
CA MET A 43 14.34 5.65 -4.01
C MET A 43 15.56 5.80 -4.92
N PHE A 44 16.73 5.45 -4.40
CA PHE A 44 17.98 5.50 -5.13
C PHE A 44 18.12 4.31 -6.09
N CYS A 45 18.17 4.58 -7.39
CA CYS A 45 18.34 3.56 -8.41
C CYS A 45 19.84 3.39 -8.71
N LYS A 46 20.48 2.35 -8.18
CA LYS A 46 21.94 2.14 -8.29
C LYS A 46 22.42 2.01 -9.72
N LYS A 47 21.59 1.44 -10.61
CA LYS A 47 21.93 1.33 -12.05
C LYS A 47 21.92 2.67 -12.77
N LEU A 48 21.11 3.61 -12.30
CA LEU A 48 20.98 4.94 -12.89
C LEU A 48 21.88 5.97 -12.17
N GLY A 49 22.31 5.66 -10.94
CA GLY A 49 23.14 6.55 -10.11
C GLY A 49 22.40 7.79 -9.61
N ILE A 50 21.07 7.77 -9.63
CA ILE A 50 20.20 8.91 -9.28
C ILE A 50 19.03 8.44 -8.41
N ASP A 51 18.47 9.36 -7.63
CA ASP A 51 17.18 9.18 -6.98
C ASP A 51 16.06 9.34 -8.00
N VAL A 52 15.12 8.40 -8.00
CA VAL A 52 13.98 8.38 -8.90
C VAL A 52 12.69 8.41 -8.08
N ASN A 53 11.76 9.27 -8.50
CA ASN A 53 10.42 9.38 -7.93
C ASN A 53 9.46 8.47 -8.70
N PHE A 54 8.86 7.52 -8.00
CA PHE A 54 7.84 6.62 -8.53
C PHE A 54 6.46 7.03 -8.02
N GLU A 55 5.62 7.53 -8.92
CA GLU A 55 4.21 7.74 -8.65
C GLU A 55 3.47 6.41 -8.75
N CYS A 56 2.90 5.96 -7.64
CA CYS A 56 2.26 4.66 -7.52
C CYS A 56 0.86 4.81 -6.90
N LYS A 57 -0.09 4.05 -7.43
CA LYS A 57 -1.51 4.08 -7.02
C LYS A 57 -1.89 2.74 -6.41
N ALA A 58 -2.82 2.75 -5.45
CA ALA A 58 -3.43 1.51 -4.99
C ALA A 58 -4.12 0.79 -6.15
N ILE A 59 -4.24 -0.52 -5.99
CA ILE A 59 -4.81 -1.42 -6.99
C ILE A 59 -6.14 -1.92 -6.42
N GLU A 60 -7.14 -2.12 -7.28
CA GLU A 60 -8.39 -2.77 -6.88
C GLU A 60 -8.08 -4.13 -6.24
N PRO A 61 -8.73 -4.51 -5.11
CA PRO A 61 -8.43 -5.76 -4.41
C PRO A 61 -8.48 -7.00 -5.30
N GLU A 62 -9.52 -7.14 -6.13
CA GLU A 62 -9.67 -8.28 -7.04
C GLU A 62 -8.53 -8.36 -8.07
N PHE A 63 -8.13 -7.20 -8.61
CA PHE A 63 -7.06 -7.15 -9.59
C PHE A 63 -5.69 -7.37 -8.93
N PHE A 64 -5.50 -6.91 -7.70
CA PHE A 64 -4.27 -7.18 -6.94
C PHE A 64 -4.07 -8.68 -6.73
N ASP A 65 -5.12 -9.41 -6.36
CA ASP A 65 -5.08 -10.87 -6.20
C ASP A 65 -4.82 -11.61 -7.52
N GLU A 66 -5.40 -11.15 -8.62
CA GLU A 66 -5.11 -11.68 -9.96
C GLU A 66 -3.61 -11.52 -10.31
N LEU A 67 -3.04 -10.34 -10.06
CA LEU A 67 -1.63 -10.07 -10.33
C LEU A 67 -0.71 -10.94 -9.46
N GLN A 68 -1.06 -11.16 -8.20
CA GLN A 68 -0.31 -12.05 -7.31
C GLN A 68 -0.35 -13.51 -7.81
N THR A 69 -1.53 -13.99 -8.18
CA THR A 69 -1.71 -15.37 -8.67
C THR A 69 -1.11 -15.59 -10.06
N SER A 70 -0.91 -14.54 -10.86
CA SER A 70 -0.29 -14.61 -12.20
C SER A 70 1.14 -15.18 -12.22
N GLY A 71 1.82 -15.17 -11.07
CA GLY A 71 3.14 -15.77 -10.88
C GLY A 71 3.12 -17.26 -10.53
N LEU A 72 1.95 -17.82 -10.19
CA LEU A 72 1.80 -19.22 -9.78
C LEU A 72 1.60 -20.11 -11.00
N LYS A 73 2.36 -21.21 -11.07
CA LYS A 73 2.08 -22.31 -12.01
C LYS A 73 1.61 -23.52 -11.23
N ILE A 74 0.33 -23.86 -11.40
CA ILE A 74 -0.30 -25.04 -10.80
C ILE A 74 -0.41 -26.09 -11.89
N GLU A 75 0.12 -27.28 -11.63
CA GLU A 75 -0.07 -28.46 -12.48
C GLU A 75 -0.62 -29.61 -11.65
N LYS A 76 -1.64 -30.30 -12.16
CA LYS A 76 -2.25 -31.48 -11.50
C LYS A 76 -2.64 -31.23 -10.03
N GLY A 77 -3.11 -30.02 -9.71
CA GLY A 77 -3.54 -29.65 -8.36
C GLY A 77 -2.41 -29.38 -7.37
N SER A 78 -1.15 -29.29 -7.81
CA SER A 78 0.00 -28.95 -6.98
C SER A 78 0.75 -27.73 -7.53
N LEU A 79 1.22 -26.87 -6.62
CA LEU A 79 2.09 -25.74 -6.98
C LEU A 79 3.43 -26.29 -7.47
N LYS A 80 3.74 -26.04 -8.75
CA LYS A 80 4.96 -26.55 -9.39
C LYS A 80 6.08 -25.52 -9.42
N ASP A 81 5.73 -24.26 -9.62
CA ASP A 81 6.68 -23.18 -9.82
C ASP A 81 6.07 -21.83 -9.42
N LEU A 82 6.91 -20.95 -8.87
CA LEU A 82 6.56 -19.61 -8.42
C LEU A 82 7.51 -18.61 -9.06
N ASP A 83 7.00 -17.86 -10.04
CA ASP A 83 7.74 -16.77 -10.66
C ASP A 83 7.55 -15.47 -9.87
N ASN A 84 8.35 -15.34 -8.81
CA ASN A 84 8.36 -14.15 -7.95
C ASN A 84 8.62 -12.85 -8.73
N PHE A 85 9.46 -12.91 -9.77
CA PHE A 85 9.75 -11.73 -10.57
C PHE A 85 8.53 -11.32 -11.39
N LYS A 86 7.87 -12.27 -12.04
CA LYS A 86 6.61 -12.01 -12.77
C LYS A 86 5.53 -11.46 -11.85
N MET A 87 5.34 -12.06 -10.69
CA MET A 87 4.39 -11.58 -9.68
C MET A 87 4.65 -10.12 -9.30
N LYS A 88 5.87 -9.82 -8.84
CA LYS A 88 6.25 -8.47 -8.37
C LYS A 88 6.22 -7.44 -9.50
N SER A 89 6.74 -7.80 -10.67
CA SER A 89 6.72 -6.90 -11.84
C SER A 89 5.30 -6.57 -12.28
N ASN A 90 4.37 -7.54 -12.28
CA ASN A 90 2.99 -7.29 -12.66
C ASN A 90 2.29 -6.32 -11.68
N VAL A 91 2.51 -6.49 -10.37
CA VAL A 91 2.01 -5.55 -9.34
C VAL A 91 2.58 -4.14 -9.53
N ILE A 92 3.90 -4.01 -9.73
CA ILE A 92 4.53 -2.71 -9.97
C ILE A 92 4.01 -2.03 -11.23
N LEU A 93 3.85 -2.79 -12.32
CA LEU A 93 3.36 -2.26 -13.60
C LEU A 93 1.87 -1.86 -13.54
N ALA A 94 1.08 -2.48 -12.67
CA ALA A 94 -0.29 -2.06 -12.43
C ALA A 94 -0.37 -0.76 -11.61
N SER A 95 0.52 -0.60 -10.61
CA SER A 95 0.51 0.55 -9.71
C SER A 95 1.18 1.80 -10.29
N CYS A 96 2.30 1.64 -11.01
CA CYS A 96 3.14 2.76 -11.44
C CYS A 96 3.19 2.84 -12.99
N ASN A 97 2.62 3.91 -13.55
CA ASN A 97 2.46 4.06 -15.00
C ASN A 97 3.74 4.45 -15.75
N LEU A 98 4.77 4.91 -15.03
CA LEU A 98 6.07 5.31 -15.60
C LEU A 98 6.64 4.26 -16.56
N PHE A 99 6.53 2.97 -16.22
CA PHE A 99 7.10 1.89 -17.01
C PHE A 99 6.37 1.62 -18.32
N LYS A 100 5.17 2.18 -18.50
CA LYS A 100 4.37 2.09 -19.73
C LYS A 100 4.58 3.29 -20.66
N ASP A 101 5.41 4.25 -20.28
CA ASP A 101 5.67 5.43 -21.10
C ASP A 101 6.50 5.07 -22.36
N ASP A 102 5.95 5.37 -23.53
CA ASP A 102 6.56 5.04 -24.82
C ASP A 102 7.92 5.71 -25.04
N LYS A 103 8.14 6.90 -24.48
CA LYS A 103 9.41 7.62 -24.62
C LYS A 103 10.49 6.92 -23.80
N LEU A 104 10.17 6.52 -22.58
CA LEU A 104 11.04 5.71 -21.72
C LEU A 104 11.37 4.36 -22.37
N LEU A 105 10.37 3.63 -22.88
CA LEU A 105 10.59 2.35 -23.55
C LEU A 105 11.55 2.48 -24.73
N LYS A 106 11.35 3.50 -25.58
CA LYS A 106 12.23 3.78 -26.72
C LYS A 106 13.63 4.20 -26.30
N HIS A 107 13.75 5.06 -25.29
CA HIS A 107 15.05 5.56 -24.82
C HIS A 107 15.92 4.42 -24.26
N PHE A 108 15.32 3.52 -23.47
CA PHE A 108 16.00 2.39 -22.87
C PHE A 108 16.08 1.14 -23.77
N GLN A 109 15.57 1.23 -25.01
CA GLN A 109 15.51 0.13 -25.98
C GLN A 109 14.84 -1.13 -25.40
N SER A 110 13.80 -0.92 -24.59
CA SER A 110 13.03 -1.97 -23.94
C SER A 110 11.75 -2.24 -24.71
N PRO A 111 11.55 -3.44 -25.29
CA PRO A 111 10.35 -3.75 -26.05
C PRO A 111 9.11 -3.91 -25.16
N THR A 112 9.29 -4.13 -23.85
CA THR A 112 8.18 -4.28 -22.90
C THR A 112 8.44 -3.52 -21.60
N PRO A 113 7.38 -3.08 -20.88
CA PRO A 113 7.49 -2.46 -19.56
C PRO A 113 8.24 -3.34 -18.54
N LYS A 114 8.08 -4.67 -18.64
CA LYS A 114 8.77 -5.62 -17.75
C LYS A 114 10.28 -5.64 -18.01
N GLU A 115 10.71 -5.54 -19.27
CA GLU A 115 12.12 -5.39 -19.61
C GLU A 115 12.69 -4.04 -19.16
N LEU A 116 11.91 -2.96 -19.27
CA LEU A 116 12.30 -1.66 -18.74
C LEU A 116 12.53 -1.71 -17.23
N LEU A 117 11.60 -2.28 -16.47
CA LEU A 117 11.73 -2.49 -15.03
C LEU A 117 13.02 -3.27 -14.69
N ARG A 118 13.25 -4.39 -15.39
CA ARG A 118 14.46 -5.22 -15.22
C ARG A 118 15.75 -4.47 -15.55
N ARG A 119 15.74 -3.56 -16.51
CA ARG A 119 16.90 -2.75 -16.89
C ARG A 119 17.16 -1.62 -15.92
N MET A 120 16.13 -0.90 -15.48
CA MET A 120 16.26 0.25 -14.60
C MET A 120 16.58 -0.14 -13.15
N LEU A 121 15.99 -1.22 -12.65
CA LEU A 121 16.06 -1.57 -11.22
C LEU A 121 16.84 -2.86 -10.97
N LEU A 122 17.42 -2.98 -9.78
CA LEU A 122 17.98 -4.19 -9.20
C LEU A 122 16.91 -4.99 -8.45
N ALA A 123 17.19 -6.26 -8.15
CA ALA A 123 16.26 -7.14 -7.43
C ALA A 123 15.84 -6.58 -6.06
N GLY A 124 16.76 -5.96 -5.32
CA GLY A 124 16.46 -5.32 -4.03
C GLY A 124 15.56 -4.09 -4.20
N GLU A 125 15.80 -3.29 -5.23
CA GLU A 125 15.00 -2.09 -5.53
C GLU A 125 13.59 -2.47 -6.00
N ILE A 126 13.46 -3.53 -6.79
CA ILE A 126 12.15 -4.10 -7.16
C ILE A 126 11.38 -4.56 -5.93
N ASN A 127 12.06 -5.21 -4.97
CA ASN A 127 11.41 -5.62 -3.73
C ASN A 127 10.95 -4.42 -2.91
N GLU A 128 11.79 -3.41 -2.72
CA GLU A 128 11.44 -2.20 -1.98
C GLU A 128 10.21 -1.50 -2.58
N LEU A 129 10.19 -1.32 -3.90
CA LEU A 129 9.05 -0.71 -4.58
C LEU A 129 7.78 -1.56 -4.46
N TYR A 130 7.91 -2.88 -4.60
CA TYR A 130 6.81 -3.82 -4.39
C TYR A 130 6.26 -3.74 -2.96
N ASP A 131 7.12 -3.77 -1.94
CA ASP A 131 6.72 -3.72 -0.53
C ASP A 131 6.00 -2.41 -0.23
N LYS A 132 6.46 -1.29 -0.81
CA LYS A 132 5.78 0.00 -0.69
C LYS A 132 4.38 0.00 -1.32
N ILE A 133 4.20 -0.68 -2.44
CA ILE A 133 2.89 -0.85 -3.07
C ILE A 133 2.00 -1.76 -2.23
N CYS A 134 2.54 -2.82 -1.64
CA CYS A 134 1.79 -3.66 -0.70
C CYS A 134 1.31 -2.85 0.51
N GLU A 135 2.17 -2.02 1.10
CA GLU A 135 1.79 -1.07 2.16
C GLU A 135 0.66 -0.13 1.73
N LEU A 136 0.72 0.39 0.50
CA LEU A 136 -0.32 1.24 -0.06
C LEU A 136 -1.66 0.52 -0.22
N ASN A 137 -1.64 -0.79 -0.50
CA ASN A 137 -2.82 -1.65 -0.60
C ASN A 137 -3.27 -2.20 0.77
N GLY A 138 -2.73 -1.69 1.88
CA GLY A 138 -3.15 -2.04 3.22
C GLY A 138 -2.50 -3.30 3.80
N TYR A 139 -1.56 -3.93 3.08
CA TYR A 139 -0.74 -4.99 3.65
C TYR A 139 0.29 -4.38 4.59
N ARG A 140 0.32 -4.83 5.84
CA ARG A 140 1.37 -4.42 6.78
C ARG A 140 2.50 -5.42 6.74
N ASP A 141 3.72 -4.91 6.76
CA ASP A 141 4.90 -5.72 7.07
C ASP A 141 4.84 -6.11 8.55
N ASP A 142 4.52 -7.38 8.81
CA ASP A 142 4.43 -7.92 10.17
C ASP A 142 5.76 -7.79 10.94
N ASN A 143 6.90 -7.66 10.25
CA ASN A 143 8.20 -7.46 10.87
C ASN A 143 8.36 -6.07 11.53
N LYS A 144 7.48 -5.10 11.23
CA LYS A 144 7.47 -3.79 11.91
C LYS A 144 6.78 -3.82 13.27
N LYS A 145 5.99 -4.86 13.59
CA LYS A 145 5.32 -5.02 14.89
C LYS A 145 6.31 -5.19 16.04
N ASP A 146 7.38 -5.94 15.82
CA ASP A 146 8.31 -6.28 16.92
C ASP A 146 9.03 -5.04 17.46
N LYS A 147 9.32 -4.05 16.61
CA LYS A 147 9.98 -2.80 17.04
C LYS A 147 9.06 -1.88 17.84
N GLU A 148 7.80 -1.73 17.42
CA GLU A 148 6.82 -0.89 18.14
C GLU A 148 6.33 -1.53 19.44
N ILE A 149 6.31 -2.86 19.52
CA ILE A 149 5.96 -3.59 20.75
C ILE A 149 7.13 -3.55 21.75
N GLU A 150 8.38 -3.69 21.30
CA GLU A 150 9.55 -3.58 22.18
C GLU A 150 9.72 -2.19 22.81
N GLU A 151 9.40 -1.11 22.08
CA GLU A 151 9.45 0.25 22.64
C GLU A 151 8.36 0.49 23.71
N LYS A 152 7.19 -0.16 23.58
CA LYS A 152 6.11 -0.05 24.58
C LYS A 152 6.34 -0.89 25.84
N ILE A 153 7.24 -1.88 25.81
CA ILE A 153 7.58 -2.71 26.98
C ILE A 153 8.75 -2.08 27.77
N LYS A 154 9.50 -1.13 27.19
CA LYS A 154 10.64 -0.46 27.83
C LYS A 154 10.29 0.86 28.54
N ASN A 155 9.05 1.36 28.42
CA ASN A 155 8.51 2.49 29.17
C ASN A 155 7.51 2.03 30.24
#